data_AF-A0A126RRK8-F1
#
_entry.id   AF-A0A126RRK8-F1
#
_cell.length_a   1.000
_cell.length_b   1.000
_cell.length_c   1.000
_cell.angle_alpha   90.00
_cell.angle_beta   90.00
_cell.angle_gamma   90.00
#
_symmetry.space_group_name_H-M   'P 1'
#
loop_
_entity.id
_entity.type
_entity.pdbx_description
1 polymer ?
#
loop_
_entity_poly.entity_id
_entity_poly.type
_entity_poly.pdbx_seq_one_letter_code
_entity_poly.pdbx_strand_id
1 'polypeptide(L)' 'MIEMHMALRALRQIALASTQSELDVARMDAADILDEAGWEKSARTVIDSIGLPVASDDAEGTQQQG' A
#
# COMPACT_ATOMS: atom_id res chain seq x y z
N MET A 1 -5.52 7.58 -21.84
CA MET A 1 -4.21 7.67 -21.16
C MET A 1 -4.53 7.91 -19.70
N ILE A 2 -4.39 6.89 -18.85
CA ILE A 2 -4.49 7.09 -17.41
C ILE A 2 -3.32 7.98 -17.02
N GLU A 3 -3.65 9.10 -16.39
CA GLU A 3 -2.65 10.04 -15.95
C GLU A 3 -1.98 9.51 -14.67
N MET A 4 -0.66 9.64 -14.59
CA MET A 4 0.18 9.27 -13.43
C MET A 4 -0.45 9.63 -12.07
N HIS A 5 -1.17 10.75 -12.00
CA HIS A 5 -1.83 11.21 -10.78
C HIS A 5 -2.95 10.27 -10.29
N MET A 6 -3.65 9.57 -11.19
CA MET A 6 -4.70 8.61 -10.81
C MET A 6 -4.10 7.35 -10.19
N ALA A 7 -3.02 6.83 -10.79
CA ALA A 7 -2.25 5.73 -10.23
C ALA A 7 -1.74 6.07 -8.81
N LEU A 8 -1.12 7.24 -8.64
CA LEU A 8 -0.65 7.69 -7.32
C LEU A 8 -1.79 7.91 -6.32
N ARG A 9 -2.95 8.40 -6.78
CA ARG A 9 -4.13 8.58 -5.93
C ARG A 9 -4.68 7.24 -5.44
N ALA A 10 -4.73 6.21 -6.29
CA ALA A 10 -5.18 4.88 -5.93
C ALA A 10 -4.27 4.25 -4.87
N LEU A 11 -2.94 4.36 -5.05
CA LEU A 11 -1.97 3.90 -4.06
C LEU A 11 -2.12 4.61 -2.71
N ARG A 12 -2.42 5.92 -2.71
CA ARG A 12 -2.71 6.67 -1.49
C ARG A 12 -3.97 6.17 -0.77
N GLN A 13 -4.97 5.66 -1.48
CA GLN A 13 -6.17 5.09 -0.84
C GLN A 13 -5.87 3.80 -0.09
N ILE A 14 -5.02 2.92 -0.64
CA ILE A 14 -4.57 1.71 0.07
C ILE A 14 -3.88 2.10 1.39
N ALA A 15 -3.02 3.13 1.36
CA ALA A 15 -2.30 3.59 2.56
C ALA A 15 -3.19 4.25 3.62
N LEU A 16 -4.38 4.73 3.24
CA LEU A 16 -5.33 5.39 4.14
C LEU A 16 -6.46 4.47 4.62
N ALA A 17 -6.60 3.30 4.02
CA ALA A 17 -7.59 2.32 4.43
C ALA A 17 -7.39 1.98 5.90
N SER A 18 -8.43 2.18 6.71
CA SER A 18 -8.38 2.02 8.16
C SER A 18 -9.00 0.70 8.62
N THR A 19 -9.69 0.00 7.71
CA THR A 19 -10.27 -1.31 7.93
C THR A 19 -9.86 -2.28 6.82
N GLN A 20 -9.90 -3.59 7.12
CA GLN A 20 -9.62 -4.63 6.14
C GLN A 20 -10.55 -4.54 4.92
N SER A 21 -11.83 -4.24 5.13
CA SER A 21 -12.80 -4.10 4.03
C SER A 21 -12.47 -2.90 3.12
N GLU A 22 -12.04 -1.78 3.68
CA GLU A 22 -11.62 -0.62 2.88
C GLU A 22 -10.31 -0.91 2.13
N LEU A 23 -9.42 -1.67 2.75
CA LEU A 23 -8.15 -2.07 2.15
C LEU A 23 -8.38 -3.00 0.96
N ASP A 24 -9.27 -4.00 1.09
CA ASP A 24 -9.60 -4.90 -0.01
C ASP A 24 -10.22 -4.15 -1.21
N VAL A 25 -11.12 -3.20 -0.96
CA VAL A 25 -11.70 -2.34 -2.02
C VAL A 25 -10.62 -1.47 -2.66
N ALA A 26 -9.78 -0.79 -1.87
CA ALA A 26 -8.72 0.06 -2.38
C ALA A 26 -7.66 -0.72 -3.18
N ARG A 27 -7.40 -1.99 -2.82
CA ARG A 27 -6.51 -2.87 -3.56
C ARG A 27 -7.09 -3.28 -4.91
N MET A 28 -8.38 -3.62 -4.98
CA MET A 28 -9.06 -3.88 -6.25
C MET A 28 -9.03 -2.66 -7.16
N ASP A 29 -9.46 -1.49 -6.66
CA ASP A 29 -9.49 -0.25 -7.44
C ASP A 29 -8.09 0.14 -7.94
N ALA A 30 -7.06 -0.03 -7.11
CA ALA A 30 -5.69 0.24 -7.53
C ALA A 30 -5.18 -0.76 -8.56
N ALA A 31 -5.55 -2.04 -8.46
CA ALA A 31 -5.16 -3.04 -9.45
C ALA A 31 -5.71 -2.68 -10.83
N ASP A 32 -7.00 -2.31 -10.90
CA ASP A 32 -7.67 -1.92 -12.15
C ASP A 32 -7.03 -0.66 -12.76
N ILE A 33 -6.82 0.39 -11.95
CA ILE A 33 -6.21 1.65 -12.42
C ILE A 33 -4.77 1.44 -12.90
N LEU A 34 -4.02 0.57 -12.24
CA LEU A 34 -2.62 0.30 -12.60
C LEU A 34 -2.50 -0.63 -13.82
N ASP A 35 -3.45 -1.54 -14.01
CA ASP A 35 -3.60 -2.33 -15.24
C ASP A 35 -3.86 -1.41 -16.44
N GLU A 36 -4.84 -0.49 -16.32
CA GLU A 36 -5.13 0.51 -17.36
C GLU A 36 -3.96 1.47 -17.63
N ALA A 37 -3.06 1.67 -16.66
CA ALA A 37 -1.84 2.46 -16.79
C ALA A 37 -0.66 1.66 -17.40
N GLY A 38 -0.81 0.35 -17.63
CA GLY A 38 0.25 -0.54 -18.12
C GLY A 38 1.33 -0.85 -17.08
N TRP A 39 1.00 -0.75 -15.79
CA TRP A 39 1.91 -0.94 -14.66
C TRP A 39 1.76 -2.29 -13.96
N GLU A 40 1.01 -3.22 -14.55
CA GLU A 40 0.69 -4.58 -14.05
C GLU A 40 1.77 -5.24 -13.19
N LYS A 41 3.03 -5.28 -13.68
CA LYS A 41 4.16 -5.91 -12.97
C LYS A 41 4.59 -5.17 -11.70
N SER A 42 4.60 -3.84 -11.74
CA SER A 42 4.98 -3.01 -10.59
C SER A 42 3.82 -2.87 -9.60
N ALA A 43 2.59 -2.88 -10.11
CA ALA A 43 1.36 -2.72 -9.35
C ALA A 43 1.23 -3.75 -8.23
N ARG A 44 1.41 -5.03 -8.56
CA ARG A 44 1.29 -6.12 -7.59
C ARG A 44 2.26 -5.97 -6.42
N THR A 45 3.54 -5.73 -6.73
CA THR A 45 4.58 -5.52 -5.71
C THR A 45 4.26 -4.33 -4.81
N VAL A 46 3.78 -3.23 -5.38
CA VAL A 46 3.45 -2.01 -4.64
C VAL A 46 2.19 -2.21 -3.79
N ILE A 47 1.15 -2.83 -4.32
CA ILE A 47 -0.10 -3.14 -3.61
C ILE A 47 0.13 -4.08 -2.42
N ASP A 48 0.98 -5.10 -2.60
CA ASP A 48 1.33 -6.05 -1.53
C ASP A 48 2.18 -5.38 -0.43
N SER A 49 2.97 -4.36 -0.79
CA SER A 49 3.83 -3.64 0.15
C SER A 49 3.11 -2.51 0.90
N ILE A 50 2.08 -1.92 0.30
CA ILE A 50 1.29 -0.84 0.91
C ILE A 50 0.19 -1.44 1.79
N GLY A 51 0.03 -0.91 3.00
CA GLY A 51 -0.98 -1.35 3.96
C GLY A 51 -0.52 -2.48 4.89
N LEU A 52 0.71 -2.99 4.71
CA LEU A 52 1.40 -3.65 5.82
C LEU A 52 1.67 -2.58 6.88
N PRO A 53 1.31 -2.79 8.16
CA PRO A 53 1.82 -1.93 9.21
C PRO A 53 3.34 -1.95 9.06
N VAL A 54 3.94 -0.77 8.94
CA VAL A 54 5.38 -0.63 9.19
C VAL A 54 5.54 -1.29 10.54
N ALA A 55 6.16 -2.47 10.58
CA ALA A 55 6.54 -3.08 11.83
C ALA A 55 7.26 -1.95 12.57
N SER A 56 6.67 -1.49 13.68
CA SER A 56 7.37 -0.56 14.53
C SER A 56 8.70 -1.22 14.77
N ASP A 57 9.77 -0.62 14.25
CA ASP A 57 11.14 -0.96 14.58
C ASP A 57 11.34 -0.47 16.03
N ASP A 58 10.55 -1.04 16.94
CA ASP A 58 10.76 -1.05 18.38
C ASP A 58 11.74 -2.20 18.64
N ALA A 59 12.87 -2.18 17.92
CA ALA A 59 14.04 -2.95 18.26
C ALA A 59 14.68 -2.28 19.47
N GLU A 60 14.16 -2.68 20.64
CA GLU A 60 14.92 -2.85 21.88
C GLU A 60 15.60 -1.59 22.44
N GLY A 61 14.78 -0.65 22.90
CA GLY A 61 15.11 0.11 24.09
C GLY A 61 14.77 -0.68 25.36
N THR A 62 15.57 -1.66 25.79
CA THR A 62 15.54 -2.14 27.19
C THR A 62 16.91 -2.61 27.67
N GLN A 63 17.65 -1.65 28.22
CA GLN A 63 18.30 -1.73 29.52
C GLN A 63 18.51 -3.14 30.10
N GLN A 64 19.71 -3.69 29.94
CA GLN A 64 20.22 -4.73 30.83
C GLN A 64 20.92 -4.04 32.01
N GLN A 65 20.19 -3.85 33.10
CA GLN A 65 20.74 -3.68 34.45
C GLN A 65 21.25 -5.05 34.93
N GLY A 66 22.46 -5.08 35.46
CA GLY A 66 23.07 -6.24 36.11
C GLY A 66 24.54 -6.02 36.37
#